data_AF-A0A2D6N942-F1
#
_entry.id   AF-A0A2D6N942-F1
#
_cell.length_a   1.000
_cell.length_b   1.000
_cell.length_c   1.000
_cell.angle_alpha   90.00
_cell.angle_beta   90.00
_cell.angle_gamma   90.00
#
_symmetry.space_group_name_H-M   'P 1'
#
loop_
_entity.id
_entity.type
_entity.pdbx_description
1 polymer ?
#
loop_
_entity_poly.entity_id
_entity_poly.type
_entity_poly.pdbx_seq_one_letter_code
_entity_poly.pdbx_strand_id
1 'polypeptide(L)'
;MSIATPVDLRPYVNGGARASAAHWHPIVAEALASLPEGPLRCWGLPFAVAPAGVEGADPPRWLLVGAGRGIERTTAATIELRSAETVGHLVFLHFCDETYDPAAGPQPQHRPAGSMIRPGQHVADYVLTFGDGGEASRSIRWRFEISETGWSWGQQAFAARPNRQDRPLDFRGTHPGQEWGRVQKSAVGGGGRYWVYALPEPSAGGR
;
A
#
# COMPACT_ATOMS: atom_id res chain seq x y z
N MET A 1 23.03 4.78 -14.09
CA MET A 1 22.98 4.90 -12.62
C MET A 1 21.62 4.46 -12.14
N SER A 2 21.53 3.56 -11.14
CA SER A 2 20.26 3.23 -10.50
C SER A 2 19.84 4.39 -9.60
N ILE A 3 18.59 4.84 -9.71
CA ILE A 3 18.05 5.96 -8.91
C ILE A 3 17.61 5.54 -7.50
N ALA A 4 17.61 4.24 -7.22
CA ALA A 4 17.24 3.65 -5.94
C ALA A 4 17.93 2.30 -5.74
N THR A 5 18.10 1.90 -4.47
CA THR A 5 18.59 0.58 -4.08
C THR A 5 17.42 -0.23 -3.52
N PRO A 6 17.04 -1.36 -4.14
CA PRO A 6 15.92 -2.16 -3.66
C PRO A 6 16.28 -2.88 -2.35
N VAL A 7 15.31 -2.95 -1.44
CA VAL A 7 15.39 -3.74 -0.21
C VAL A 7 14.70 -5.09 -0.47
N ASP A 8 15.40 -6.18 -0.19
CA ASP A 8 14.86 -7.53 -0.39
C ASP A 8 14.00 -7.96 0.80
N LEU A 9 12.68 -7.99 0.59
CA LEU A 9 11.73 -8.39 1.63
C LEU A 9 11.41 -9.89 1.64
N ARG A 10 11.93 -10.68 0.69
CA ARG A 10 11.65 -12.12 0.58
C ARG A 10 11.91 -12.92 1.88
N PRO A 11 12.92 -12.62 2.70
CA PRO A 11 13.12 -13.32 3.97
C PRO A 11 12.05 -13.02 5.03
N TYR A 12 11.26 -11.96 4.85
CA TYR A 12 10.34 -11.43 5.86
C TYR A 12 8.86 -11.62 5.51
N VAL A 13 8.52 -12.03 4.28
CA VAL A 13 7.12 -12.17 3.86
C VAL A 13 6.40 -13.27 4.63
N ASN A 14 5.19 -12.97 5.08
CA ASN A 14 4.37 -13.85 5.91
C ASN A 14 2.90 -13.92 5.44
N GLY A 15 2.54 -13.24 4.35
CA GLY A 15 1.16 -13.19 3.83
C GLY A 15 1.06 -13.33 2.31
N GLY A 16 -0.02 -13.96 1.86
CA GLY A 16 -0.38 -14.20 0.46
C GLY A 16 -1.79 -13.70 0.15
N ALA A 17 -2.21 -13.75 -1.12
CA ALA A 17 -3.51 -13.20 -1.53
C ALA A 17 -4.68 -14.02 -0.95
N ARG A 18 -4.59 -15.35 -0.97
CA ARG A 18 -5.67 -16.25 -0.52
C ARG A 18 -5.58 -16.61 0.95
N ALA A 19 -4.40 -17.01 1.42
CA ALA A 19 -4.12 -17.39 2.80
C ALA A 19 -4.39 -16.22 3.74
N SER A 20 -4.09 -14.99 3.31
CA SER A 20 -4.37 -13.82 4.15
C SER A 20 -5.79 -13.30 4.01
N ALA A 21 -6.55 -13.65 2.96
CA ALA A 21 -7.89 -13.10 2.68
C ALA A 21 -8.85 -13.15 3.87
N ALA A 22 -8.82 -14.25 4.65
CA ALA A 22 -9.67 -14.43 5.84
C ALA A 22 -9.42 -13.40 6.96
N HIS A 23 -8.27 -12.72 6.91
CA HIS A 23 -7.84 -11.77 7.93
C HIS A 23 -8.13 -10.31 7.56
N TRP A 24 -8.52 -10.06 6.31
CA TRP A 24 -8.85 -8.73 5.80
C TRP A 24 -10.35 -8.49 5.82
N HIS A 25 -10.74 -7.22 5.79
CA HIS A 25 -12.11 -6.87 5.47
C HIS A 25 -12.50 -7.43 4.07
N PRO A 26 -13.72 -7.95 3.85
CA PRO A 26 -14.09 -8.59 2.58
C PRO A 26 -13.86 -7.72 1.34
N ILE A 27 -14.09 -6.40 1.42
CA ILE A 27 -13.83 -5.47 0.33
C ILE A 27 -12.32 -5.40 0.00
N VAL A 28 -11.48 -5.42 1.03
CA VAL A 28 -10.03 -5.44 0.86
C VAL A 28 -9.60 -6.79 0.28
N ALA A 29 -10.11 -7.90 0.81
CA ALA A 29 -9.84 -9.25 0.30
C ALA A 29 -10.17 -9.39 -1.19
N GLU A 30 -11.31 -8.87 -1.65
CA GLU A 30 -11.68 -8.83 -3.07
C GLU A 30 -10.68 -8.01 -3.89
N ALA A 31 -10.26 -6.86 -3.38
CA ALA A 31 -9.32 -5.99 -4.06
C ALA A 31 -7.90 -6.57 -4.13
N LEU A 32 -7.48 -7.44 -3.20
CA LEU A 32 -6.17 -8.11 -3.23
C LEU A 32 -5.93 -8.89 -4.53
N ALA A 33 -6.97 -9.51 -5.09
CA ALA A 33 -6.86 -10.28 -6.33
C ALA A 33 -6.49 -9.43 -7.55
N SER A 34 -6.67 -8.11 -7.47
CA SER A 34 -6.40 -7.16 -8.55
C SER A 34 -5.19 -6.25 -8.29
N LEU A 35 -4.46 -6.51 -7.20
CA LEU A 35 -3.20 -5.84 -6.92
C LEU A 35 -2.16 -6.21 -7.98
N PRO A 36 -1.43 -5.21 -8.52
CA PRO A 36 -0.37 -5.47 -9.50
C PRO A 36 0.73 -6.38 -8.97
N GLU A 37 1.35 -7.14 -9.87
CA GLU A 37 2.39 -8.09 -9.54
C GLU A 37 3.59 -8.00 -10.49
N GLY A 38 4.67 -8.69 -10.12
CA GLY A 38 5.91 -8.68 -10.88
C GLY A 38 6.68 -7.36 -10.75
N PRO A 39 7.54 -7.05 -11.72
CA PRO A 39 8.23 -5.76 -11.78
C PRO A 39 7.24 -4.61 -11.98
N LEU A 40 7.28 -3.62 -11.10
CA LEU A 40 6.47 -2.41 -11.14
C LEU A 40 7.36 -1.17 -11.24
N ARG A 41 6.91 -0.18 -12.01
CA ARG A 41 7.51 1.15 -12.02
C ARG A 41 6.50 2.15 -11.47
N CYS A 42 6.70 2.58 -10.23
CA CYS A 42 5.80 3.48 -9.52
C CYS A 42 6.45 4.86 -9.45
N TRP A 43 5.93 5.84 -10.21
CA TRP A 43 6.50 7.20 -10.25
C TRP A 43 8.00 7.23 -10.59
N GLY A 44 8.42 6.36 -11.52
CA GLY A 44 9.81 6.21 -11.93
C GLY A 44 10.63 5.21 -11.09
N LEU A 45 10.21 4.92 -9.85
CA LEU A 45 10.92 4.02 -8.93
C LEU A 45 10.61 2.54 -9.21
N PRO A 46 11.63 1.66 -9.19
CA PRO A 46 11.44 0.23 -9.40
C PRO A 46 10.99 -0.47 -8.12
N PHE A 47 9.96 -1.32 -8.25
CA PHE A 47 9.53 -2.27 -7.23
C PHE A 47 9.36 -3.66 -7.87
N ALA A 48 9.38 -4.71 -7.05
CA ALA A 48 9.05 -6.05 -7.48
C ALA A 48 8.12 -6.69 -6.45
N VAL A 49 6.97 -7.15 -6.90
CA VAL A 49 5.98 -7.86 -6.08
C VAL A 49 5.93 -9.30 -6.56
N ALA A 50 5.95 -10.27 -5.65
CA ALA A 50 5.87 -11.68 -6.01
C ALA A 50 4.58 -11.95 -6.82
N PRO A 51 4.61 -12.83 -7.83
CA PRO A 51 3.40 -13.23 -8.55
C PRO A 51 2.38 -13.87 -7.60
N ALA A 52 1.10 -13.81 -7.96
CA ALA A 52 0.01 -14.45 -7.22
C ALA A 52 0.11 -15.99 -7.20
N GLY A 53 1.03 -16.55 -7.98
CA GLY A 53 1.20 -17.99 -8.15
C GLY A 53 0.27 -18.55 -9.25
N VAL A 54 0.41 -19.84 -9.52
CA VAL A 54 -0.54 -20.58 -10.35
C VAL A 54 -1.85 -20.80 -9.60
N GLU A 55 -2.94 -21.08 -10.32
CA GLU A 55 -4.22 -21.39 -9.69
C GLU A 55 -4.09 -22.53 -8.66
N GLY A 56 -4.49 -22.27 -7.43
CA GLY A 56 -4.37 -23.23 -6.31
C GLY A 56 -3.15 -23.00 -5.42
N ALA A 57 -2.14 -22.27 -5.88
CA ALA A 57 -1.03 -21.81 -5.05
C ALA A 57 -1.34 -20.44 -4.42
N ASP A 58 -0.71 -20.16 -3.28
CA ASP A 58 -0.70 -18.81 -2.67
C ASP A 58 0.67 -18.54 -2.02
N PRO A 59 1.70 -18.24 -2.83
CA PRO A 59 3.03 -17.99 -2.30
C PRO A 59 3.03 -16.73 -1.42
N PRO A 60 3.90 -16.62 -0.40
CA PRO A 60 4.08 -15.39 0.36
C PRO A 60 4.50 -14.22 -0.54
N ARG A 61 3.82 -13.09 -0.41
CA ARG A 61 3.99 -11.89 -1.26
C ARG A 61 4.23 -10.63 -0.44
N TRP A 62 3.65 -10.56 0.75
CA TRP A 62 3.65 -9.36 1.58
C TRP A 62 4.21 -9.68 2.95
N LEU A 63 4.89 -8.68 3.51
CA LEU A 63 5.13 -8.59 4.94
C LEU A 63 3.92 -7.91 5.58
N LEU A 64 3.14 -8.68 6.32
CA LEU A 64 1.98 -8.22 7.07
C LEU A 64 2.40 -7.93 8.50
N VAL A 65 2.09 -6.71 8.95
CA VAL A 65 2.31 -6.25 10.32
C VAL A 65 0.96 -5.81 10.87
N GLY A 66 0.59 -6.34 12.03
CA GLY A 66 -0.68 -6.08 12.69
C GLY A 66 -1.36 -7.33 13.24
N ALA A 67 -2.46 -7.10 13.94
CA ALA A 67 -3.34 -8.16 14.42
C ALA A 67 -4.54 -8.27 13.47
N GLY A 68 -4.52 -9.26 12.56
CA GLY A 68 -5.70 -9.66 11.79
C GLY A 68 -6.57 -10.65 12.57
N ARG A 69 -7.82 -10.87 12.13
CA ARG A 69 -8.72 -11.88 12.71
C ARG A 69 -8.08 -13.28 12.62
N GLY A 70 -7.48 -13.79 13.69
CA GLY A 70 -6.96 -15.17 13.74
C GLY A 70 -5.56 -15.41 13.16
N ILE A 71 -4.70 -14.38 13.07
CA ILE A 71 -3.26 -14.56 12.76
C ILE A 71 -2.46 -14.65 14.07
N GLU A 72 -1.39 -15.44 14.08
CA GLU A 72 -0.28 -15.25 15.02
C GLU A 72 0.28 -13.81 14.84
N ARG A 73 0.08 -13.00 15.88
CA ARG A 73 0.19 -11.54 15.84
C ARG A 73 1.63 -11.09 15.55
N THR A 74 1.94 -10.75 14.30
CA THR A 74 3.19 -10.05 13.95
C THR A 74 3.03 -8.58 14.31
N THR A 75 3.45 -8.18 15.52
CA THR A 75 3.32 -6.79 16.00
C THR A 75 4.36 -5.84 15.44
N ALA A 76 5.50 -6.37 15.02
CA ALA A 76 6.63 -5.61 14.52
C ALA A 76 7.42 -6.50 13.56
N ALA A 77 8.13 -5.86 12.64
CA ALA A 77 9.08 -6.52 11.76
C ALA A 77 10.30 -5.61 11.62
N THR A 78 11.49 -6.17 11.85
CA THR A 78 12.76 -5.48 11.69
C THR A 78 13.39 -5.91 10.39
N ILE A 79 13.74 -4.94 9.55
CA ILE A 79 14.34 -5.18 8.24
C ILE A 79 15.74 -4.58 8.27
N GLU A 80 16.75 -5.44 8.08
CA GLU A 80 18.12 -4.98 7.99
C GLU A 80 18.34 -4.26 6.66
N LEU A 81 18.66 -2.97 6.75
CA LEU A 81 18.98 -2.16 5.59
C LEU A 81 20.48 -2.24 5.32
N ARG A 82 20.86 -2.29 4.04
CA ARG A 82 22.28 -2.21 3.68
C ARG A 82 22.80 -0.83 4.09
N SER A 83 23.98 -0.82 4.70
CA SER A 83 24.69 0.44 4.96
C SER A 83 24.87 1.19 3.64
N ALA A 84 24.50 2.47 3.66
CA ALA A 84 24.72 3.42 2.59
C ALA A 84 25.26 4.71 3.21
N GLU A 85 26.24 5.32 2.55
CA GLU A 85 26.89 6.55 3.07
C GLU A 85 25.91 7.72 3.16
N THR A 86 24.94 7.80 2.25
CA THR A 86 23.85 8.77 2.28
C THR A 86 22.55 8.14 1.81
N VAL A 87 21.46 8.35 2.56
CA VAL A 87 20.11 7.91 2.19
C VAL A 87 19.20 9.11 2.31
N GLY A 88 18.75 9.68 1.18
CA GLY A 88 17.82 10.82 1.26
C GLY A 88 16.42 10.41 1.70
N HIS A 89 15.96 9.22 1.28
CA HIS A 89 14.60 8.73 1.52
C HIS A 89 14.55 7.21 1.61
N LEU A 90 13.62 6.70 2.42
CA LEU A 90 13.11 5.34 2.32
C LEU A 90 11.74 5.38 1.66
N VAL A 91 11.57 4.60 0.59
CA VAL A 91 10.32 4.59 -0.17
C VAL A 91 9.61 3.24 0.00
N PHE A 92 8.38 3.30 0.47
CA PHE A 92 7.54 2.17 0.77
C PHE A 92 6.50 1.96 -0.34
N LEU A 93 6.24 0.70 -0.67
CA LEU A 93 5.08 0.27 -1.45
C LEU A 93 4.21 -0.59 -0.53
N HIS A 94 3.12 -0.01 -0.04
CA HIS A 94 2.34 -0.61 1.05
C HIS A 94 0.83 -0.39 0.88
N PHE A 95 0.04 -1.03 1.72
CA PHE A 95 -1.42 -0.90 1.79
C PHE A 95 -1.88 -1.29 3.19
N CYS A 96 -3.10 -0.92 3.56
CA CYS A 96 -3.70 -1.32 4.84
C CYS A 96 -5.11 -1.88 4.65
N ASP A 97 -5.62 -2.47 5.73
CA ASP A 97 -6.99 -2.98 5.79
C ASP A 97 -7.99 -1.83 5.91
N GLU A 98 -9.27 -2.16 5.76
CA GLU A 98 -10.36 -1.21 5.94
C GLU A 98 -10.52 -0.81 7.41
N THR A 99 -10.82 0.46 7.61
CA THR A 99 -11.05 1.03 8.95
C THR A 99 -12.35 0.55 9.62
N TYR A 100 -13.19 -0.19 8.90
CA TYR A 100 -14.50 -0.66 9.34
C TYR A 100 -14.41 -2.09 9.86
N ASP A 101 -14.82 -2.28 11.12
CA ASP A 101 -15.10 -3.60 11.67
C ASP A 101 -16.62 -3.86 11.62
N PRO A 102 -17.12 -4.76 10.77
CA PRO A 102 -18.54 -5.09 10.73
C PRO A 102 -19.07 -5.67 12.04
N ALA A 103 -18.19 -6.18 12.92
CA ALA A 103 -18.57 -6.62 14.26
C ALA A 103 -18.72 -5.45 15.26
N ALA A 104 -18.15 -4.27 14.96
CA ALA A 104 -18.22 -3.07 15.80
C ALA A 104 -19.52 -2.25 15.60
N GLY A 105 -20.45 -2.75 14.79
CA GLY A 105 -21.77 -2.15 14.55
C GLY A 105 -21.97 -1.71 13.10
N PRO A 106 -23.23 -1.45 12.69
CA PRO A 106 -23.58 -1.12 11.31
C PRO A 106 -23.00 0.24 10.90
N GLN A 107 -22.44 0.30 9.70
CA GLN A 107 -22.14 1.56 9.03
C GLN A 107 -23.44 2.34 8.78
N PRO A 108 -23.45 3.69 8.81
CA PRO A 108 -24.62 4.46 8.39
C PRO A 108 -25.07 4.03 6.98
N GLN A 109 -26.37 3.74 6.81
CA GLN A 109 -26.97 3.06 5.64
C GLN A 109 -26.79 3.73 4.26
N HIS A 110 -26.12 4.88 4.19
CA HIS A 110 -25.92 5.66 2.97
C HIS A 110 -24.45 5.77 2.54
N ARG A 111 -23.56 4.90 3.06
CA ARG A 111 -22.12 5.05 2.80
C ARG A 111 -21.63 4.13 1.68
N PRO A 112 -20.98 4.67 0.64
CA PRO A 112 -20.32 3.86 -0.37
C PRO A 112 -19.14 3.07 0.21
N ALA A 113 -18.95 1.83 -0.22
CA ALA A 113 -17.74 1.04 -0.02
C ALA A 113 -16.46 1.86 -0.30
N GLY A 114 -15.41 1.71 0.53
CA GLY A 114 -14.15 2.44 0.40
C GLY A 114 -14.19 3.90 0.86
N SER A 115 -15.22 4.31 1.62
CA SER A 115 -15.29 5.61 2.27
C SER A 115 -14.71 5.54 3.68
N MET A 116 -13.43 5.86 3.82
CA MET A 116 -12.69 5.80 5.08
C MET A 116 -13.29 6.72 6.15
N ILE A 117 -13.50 6.17 7.35
CA ILE A 117 -14.28 6.82 8.43
C ILE A 117 -13.43 7.56 9.45
N ARG A 118 -12.12 7.27 9.52
CA ARG A 118 -11.21 7.80 10.55
C ARG A 118 -9.88 8.27 9.94
N PRO A 119 -9.90 9.27 9.05
CA PRO A 119 -8.65 9.81 8.49
C PRO A 119 -7.77 10.40 9.61
N GLY A 120 -6.47 10.20 9.51
CA GLY A 120 -5.49 10.71 10.46
C GLY A 120 -5.28 9.84 11.70
N GLN A 121 -6.09 8.79 11.91
CA GLN A 121 -5.85 7.84 12.98
C GLN A 121 -4.55 7.06 12.72
N HIS A 122 -3.81 6.81 13.82
CA HIS A 122 -2.58 6.05 13.84
C HIS A 122 -2.81 4.58 13.44
N VAL A 123 -1.86 4.05 12.65
CA VAL A 123 -1.89 2.69 12.10
C VAL A 123 -0.66 1.90 12.54
N ALA A 124 0.51 2.53 12.45
CA ALA A 124 1.80 1.92 12.75
C ALA A 124 2.83 3.02 13.01
N ASP A 125 3.98 2.62 13.54
CA ASP A 125 5.17 3.45 13.62
C ASP A 125 6.28 2.84 12.77
N TYR A 126 6.93 3.64 11.93
CA TYR A 126 8.15 3.27 11.24
C TYR A 126 9.33 3.81 12.03
N VAL A 127 10.12 2.90 12.59
CA VAL A 127 11.29 3.25 13.40
C VAL A 127 12.54 2.97 12.58
N LEU A 128 13.39 4.00 12.44
CA LEU A 128 14.69 3.92 11.82
C LEU A 128 15.75 3.89 12.92
N THR A 129 16.50 2.80 12.99
CA THR A 129 17.64 2.65 13.88
C THR A 129 18.92 2.84 13.07
N PHE A 130 19.74 3.81 13.47
CA PHE A 130 20.98 4.17 12.80
C PHE A 130 22.16 3.35 13.33
N GLY A 131 23.27 3.31 12.57
CA GLY A 131 24.45 2.52 12.95
C GLY A 131 25.15 2.99 14.24
N ASP A 132 24.89 4.24 14.67
CA ASP A 132 25.35 4.80 15.94
C ASP A 132 24.40 4.48 17.12
N GLY A 133 23.32 3.73 16.87
CA GLY A 133 22.28 3.39 17.83
C GLY A 133 21.21 4.47 18.01
N GLY A 134 21.29 5.58 17.29
CA GLY A 134 20.23 6.59 17.28
C GLY A 134 18.95 6.04 16.68
N GLU A 135 17.80 6.58 17.10
CA GLU A 135 16.51 6.20 16.56
C GLU A 135 15.70 7.41 16.12
N ALA A 136 14.93 7.24 15.06
CA ALA A 136 13.90 8.17 14.66
C ALA A 136 12.61 7.43 14.30
N SER A 137 11.49 7.89 14.86
CA SER A 137 10.18 7.28 14.65
C SER A 137 9.28 8.17 13.81
N ARG A 138 8.54 7.55 12.90
CA ARG A 138 7.50 8.18 12.10
C ARG A 138 6.15 7.49 12.30
N SER A 139 5.19 8.26 12.80
CA SER A 139 3.80 7.83 12.88
C SER A 139 3.18 7.73 11.49
N ILE A 140 2.61 6.56 11.18
CA ILE A 140 1.90 6.26 9.93
C ILE A 140 0.40 6.32 10.21
N ARG A 141 -0.32 7.15 9.44
CA ARG A 141 -1.73 7.41 9.66
C ARG A 141 -2.57 7.10 8.44
N TRP A 142 -3.80 6.67 8.71
CA TRP A 142 -4.80 6.40 7.69
C TRP A 142 -5.12 7.64 6.86
N ARG A 143 -5.15 7.47 5.53
CA ARG A 143 -5.32 8.52 4.52
C ARG A 143 -4.21 9.55 4.43
N PHE A 144 -3.12 9.43 5.19
CA PHE A 144 -1.99 10.34 5.07
C PHE A 144 -0.83 9.61 4.42
N GLU A 145 -0.11 8.82 5.20
CA GLU A 145 1.03 8.05 4.73
C GLU A 145 0.61 6.72 4.10
N ILE A 146 -0.56 6.17 4.48
CA ILE A 146 -1.10 4.90 3.96
C ILE A 146 -2.60 4.99 3.78
N SER A 147 -3.18 4.18 2.89
CA SER A 147 -4.63 4.07 2.75
C SER A 147 -5.05 2.66 2.31
N GLU A 148 -6.35 2.42 2.34
CA GLU A 148 -6.99 1.17 1.98
C GLU A 148 -6.70 0.83 0.51
N THR A 149 -6.68 -0.44 0.16
CA THR A 149 -6.42 -0.85 -1.24
C THR A 149 -7.63 -0.61 -2.15
N GLY A 150 -8.85 -0.59 -1.58
CA GLY A 150 -10.09 -0.24 -2.26
C GLY A 150 -10.21 1.28 -2.44
N TRP A 151 -10.52 1.74 -3.64
CA TRP A 151 -10.54 3.16 -3.96
C TRP A 151 -11.95 3.70 -4.22
N SER A 152 -12.37 4.68 -3.41
CA SER A 152 -13.46 5.60 -3.72
C SER A 152 -12.90 6.95 -4.18
N TRP A 153 -13.57 7.58 -5.16
CA TRP A 153 -13.14 8.88 -5.69
C TRP A 153 -13.03 9.94 -4.58
N GLY A 154 -11.98 10.77 -4.65
CA GLY A 154 -11.70 11.79 -3.62
C GLY A 154 -11.08 11.26 -2.32
N GLN A 155 -10.87 9.95 -2.17
CA GLN A 155 -10.30 9.33 -0.96
C GLN A 155 -8.81 8.97 -1.09
N GLN A 156 -8.04 9.70 -1.91
CA GLN A 156 -6.59 9.45 -1.99
C GLN A 156 -5.86 9.81 -0.69
N ALA A 157 -4.71 9.17 -0.47
CA ALA A 157 -3.80 9.52 0.61
C ALA A 157 -3.18 10.92 0.39
N PHE A 158 -2.96 11.68 1.47
CA PHE A 158 -2.43 13.05 1.40
C PHE A 158 -0.91 13.10 1.19
N ALA A 159 -0.15 12.18 1.81
CA ALA A 159 1.31 12.15 1.77
C ALA A 159 1.87 11.01 0.91
N ALA A 160 1.01 10.10 0.43
CA ALA A 160 1.37 8.99 -0.44
C ALA A 160 0.67 9.09 -1.79
N ARG A 161 1.27 8.49 -2.82
CA ARG A 161 0.71 8.42 -4.17
C ARG A 161 0.20 7.01 -4.47
N PRO A 162 -0.87 6.83 -5.26
CA PRO A 162 -1.19 5.49 -5.77
C PRO A 162 -0.02 5.00 -6.64
N ASN A 163 0.22 3.69 -6.66
CA ASN A 163 1.31 3.09 -7.45
C ASN A 163 1.22 3.38 -8.95
N ARG A 164 0.01 3.52 -9.48
CA ARG A 164 -0.24 3.89 -10.88
C ARG A 164 -0.22 5.41 -11.03
N GLN A 165 0.61 5.90 -11.95
CA GLN A 165 0.62 7.29 -12.37
C GLN A 165 -0.51 7.55 -13.37
N ASP A 166 -1.15 8.73 -13.27
CA ASP A 166 -2.09 9.18 -14.30
C ASP A 166 -1.36 9.32 -15.64
N ARG A 167 -1.95 8.76 -16.69
CA ARG A 167 -1.39 8.82 -18.04
C ARG A 167 -2.38 9.48 -18.99
N PRO A 168 -1.90 10.25 -19.98
CA PRO A 168 -2.78 10.75 -21.02
C PRO A 168 -3.44 9.57 -21.74
N LEU A 169 -4.74 9.69 -21.99
CA LEU A 169 -5.45 8.81 -22.90
C LEU A 169 -5.47 9.43 -24.29
N ASP A 170 -5.26 8.62 -25.32
CA ASP A 170 -5.52 9.06 -26.69
C ASP A 170 -7.04 9.15 -26.88
N PHE A 171 -7.55 10.38 -26.92
CA PHE A 171 -8.98 10.61 -27.10
C PHE A 171 -9.50 10.11 -28.46
N ARG A 172 -8.63 9.97 -29.46
CA ARG A 172 -8.96 9.48 -30.81
C ARG A 172 -8.84 7.96 -30.94
N GLY A 173 -8.34 7.28 -29.90
CA GLY A 173 -8.21 5.82 -29.88
C GLY A 173 -9.56 5.11 -29.89
N THR A 174 -9.56 3.83 -30.26
CA THR A 174 -10.77 2.99 -30.20
C THR A 174 -11.13 2.72 -28.73
N HIS A 175 -12.27 3.24 -28.27
CA HIS A 175 -12.77 2.98 -26.92
C HIS A 175 -13.85 1.89 -26.98
N PRO A 176 -13.82 0.88 -26.10
CA PRO A 176 -14.88 -0.13 -26.05
C PRO A 176 -16.20 0.52 -25.61
N GLY A 177 -17.16 0.66 -26.54
CA GLY A 177 -18.56 1.01 -26.24
C GLY A 177 -18.78 2.20 -25.31
N GLN A 178 -19.79 2.12 -24.43
CA GLN A 178 -20.34 3.14 -23.50
C GLN A 178 -19.32 3.82 -22.54
N GLU A 179 -18.02 3.67 -22.75
CA GLU A 179 -16.92 4.22 -21.95
C GLU A 179 -16.53 5.67 -22.32
N TRP A 180 -17.11 6.29 -23.38
CA TRP A 180 -16.79 7.67 -23.79
C TRP A 180 -16.79 8.67 -22.61
N GLY A 181 -17.80 8.64 -21.75
CA GLY A 181 -17.88 9.51 -20.57
C GLY A 181 -16.83 9.21 -19.47
N ARG A 182 -16.29 7.98 -19.42
CA ARG A 182 -15.19 7.61 -18.51
C ARG A 182 -13.84 8.01 -19.10
N VAL A 183 -13.66 7.83 -20.39
CA VAL A 183 -12.46 8.21 -21.14
C VAL A 183 -12.20 9.71 -21.06
N GLN A 184 -13.25 10.56 -21.09
CA GLN A 184 -13.12 12.01 -20.90
C GLN A 184 -12.46 12.39 -19.57
N LYS A 185 -12.62 11.59 -18.52
CA LYS A 185 -12.06 11.86 -17.19
C LYS A 185 -10.63 11.34 -17.03
N SER A 186 -10.11 10.59 -18.00
CA SER A 186 -8.90 9.76 -17.86
C SER A 186 -8.90 8.90 -16.58
N ALA A 187 -10.09 8.64 -16.03
CA ALA A 187 -10.27 8.01 -14.73
C ALA A 187 -10.68 6.56 -14.94
N VAL A 188 -9.71 5.66 -14.85
CA VAL A 188 -10.00 4.22 -14.78
C VAL A 188 -10.36 3.89 -13.33
N GLY A 189 -11.65 3.63 -13.10
CA GLY A 189 -12.16 3.14 -11.82
C GLY A 189 -11.91 1.63 -11.67
N GLY A 190 -11.66 1.20 -10.45
CA GLY A 190 -11.59 -0.23 -10.10
C GLY A 190 -10.17 -0.78 -9.88
N GLY A 191 -10.13 -1.86 -9.11
CA GLY A 191 -8.94 -2.64 -8.77
C GLY A 191 -8.15 -2.13 -7.56
N GLY A 192 -7.53 -3.06 -6.85
CA GLY A 192 -6.63 -2.83 -5.73
C GLY A 192 -5.42 -2.00 -6.16
N ARG A 193 -4.92 -1.20 -5.22
CA ARG A 193 -3.74 -0.35 -5.40
C ARG A 193 -2.81 -0.45 -4.21
N TYR A 194 -1.54 -0.23 -4.51
CA TYR A 194 -0.54 0.08 -3.50
C TYR A 194 -0.39 1.60 -3.37
N TRP A 195 0.06 2.02 -2.20
CA TRP A 195 0.45 3.38 -1.89
C TRP A 195 1.97 3.49 -1.86
N VAL A 196 2.49 4.54 -2.48
CA VAL A 196 3.91 4.88 -2.56
C VAL A 196 4.14 6.03 -1.60
N TYR A 197 4.83 5.75 -0.51
CA TYR A 197 5.17 6.74 0.52
C TYR A 197 6.68 6.92 0.60
N ALA A 198 7.16 8.14 0.44
CA ALA A 198 8.56 8.49 0.60
C ALA A 198 8.76 9.13 1.99
N LEU A 199 9.41 8.39 2.87
CA LEU A 199 9.86 8.88 4.17
C LEU A 199 11.23 9.54 3.98
N PRO A 200 11.37 10.87 4.17
CA PRO A 200 12.69 11.49 4.20
C PRO A 200 13.50 10.92 5.36
N GLU A 201 14.82 10.85 5.19
CA GLU A 201 15.70 10.65 6.32
C GLU A 201 15.40 11.75 7.37
N PRO A 202 15.06 11.37 8.61
CA PRO A 202 14.98 12.33 9.68
C PRO A 202 16.40 12.82 9.95
N SER A 203 16.70 14.05 9.53
CA SER A 203 17.95 14.70 9.88
C SER A 203 18.09 14.69 11.40
N ALA A 204 19.23 14.21 11.91
CA ALA A 204 19.59 14.20 13.33
C ALA A 204 19.79 15.65 13.86
N GLY A 205 18.72 16.44 13.87
CA GLY A 205 18.77 17.87 14.18
C GLY A 205 17.48 18.55 13.73
N GLY A 206 16.47 18.54 14.60
CA GLY A 206 15.17 19.12 14.30
C GLY A 206 14.26 19.26 15.51
N ARG A 207 14.81 19.71 16.64
CA ARG A 207 14.16 20.50 17.70
C ARG A 207 15.20 21.02 18.67
#